data_AF-A0A812BDP7-F1
#
_entry.id   AF-A0A812BDP7-F1
#
_cell.length_a   1.000
_cell.length_b   1.000
_cell.length_c   1.000
_cell.angle_alpha   90.00
_cell.angle_beta   90.00
_cell.angle_gamma   90.00
#
_symmetry.space_group_name_H-M   'P 1'
#
loop_
_entity.id
_entity.type
_entity.pdbx_description
1 polymer ?
#
loop_
_entity_poly.entity_id
_entity_poly.type
_entity_poly.pdbx_seq_one_letter_code
_entity_poly.pdbx_strand_id
1 'polypeptide(L)'
;MYYSISLILAGCQSNTSSRQCLAPEEPVTCKSRCAQAQQKCFNLSLTYIVKKLYGPCLQKKPVKVFTILVYVFISIVGLYGAMQVKDGLDLTDIVPHGTAEYSFLEAKSKYFGFYNFFAVTKHIRSICDEFEEKGLPNYPHGVPFTYWEQYLHLRTYLSLSVVCILVVTFLAIAIILINPWMRYLCTVLLFLLPFPLIHTYSFLTPTPSFLFPFLESLL
;
A
#
# COMPACT_ATOMS: atom_id res chain seq x y z
N MET A 1 -18.73 -12.59 -33.80
CA MET A 1 -18.15 -11.46 -34.55
C MET A 1 -16.80 -11.06 -33.94
N TYR A 2 -15.84 -12.00 -33.86
CA TYR A 2 -14.55 -11.86 -33.14
C TYR A 2 -13.37 -12.46 -33.93
N TYR A 3 -13.41 -12.35 -35.25
CA TYR A 3 -12.31 -12.78 -36.11
C TYR A 3 -11.94 -11.67 -37.07
N SER A 4 -11.10 -10.75 -36.58
CA SER A 4 -10.09 -10.03 -37.35
C SER A 4 -9.35 -9.12 -36.39
N ILE A 5 -8.14 -9.52 -36.01
CA ILE A 5 -6.94 -8.69 -35.86
C ILE A 5 -5.83 -9.72 -35.60
N SER A 6 -5.25 -10.18 -36.71
CA SER A 6 -3.89 -10.69 -36.72
C SER A 6 -2.93 -9.52 -36.53
N LEU A 7 -1.71 -9.84 -36.10
CA LEU A 7 -0.53 -8.97 -35.98
C LEU A 7 -0.55 -8.12 -34.68
N ILE A 8 0.31 -8.30 -33.67
CA ILE A 8 1.79 -8.28 -33.70
C ILE A 8 2.35 -8.71 -32.30
N LEU A 9 3.47 -9.45 -32.33
CA LEU A 9 4.53 -9.63 -31.30
C LEU A 9 4.40 -10.61 -30.11
N ALA A 10 5.16 -11.70 -30.29
CA ALA A 10 6.26 -12.19 -29.44
C ALA A 10 5.92 -12.93 -28.12
N GLY A 11 6.12 -14.26 -28.15
CA GLY A 11 6.26 -15.06 -26.94
C GLY A 11 6.13 -16.57 -27.16
N CYS A 12 7.21 -17.22 -27.59
CA CYS A 12 7.48 -18.66 -27.58
C CYS A 12 6.32 -19.64 -27.84
N GLN A 13 6.12 -19.98 -29.12
CA GLN A 13 5.39 -21.17 -29.51
C GLN A 13 6.20 -22.43 -29.13
N SER A 14 5.83 -23.05 -28.00
CA SER A 14 6.36 -24.33 -27.56
C SER A 14 5.78 -25.46 -28.40
N ASN A 15 6.31 -25.65 -29.61
CA ASN A 15 6.02 -26.83 -30.42
C ASN A 15 6.77 -28.02 -29.83
N THR A 16 6.11 -28.76 -28.93
CA THR A 16 6.46 -30.17 -28.72
C THR A 16 5.69 -30.95 -29.78
N SER A 17 6.30 -31.10 -30.97
CA SER A 17 5.76 -31.94 -32.04
C SER A 17 6.83 -32.96 -32.41
N SER A 18 6.47 -34.22 -32.23
CA SER A 18 7.32 -35.42 -32.26
C SER A 18 7.84 -35.82 -33.65
N ARG A 19 8.33 -34.87 -34.47
CA ARG A 19 8.80 -35.14 -35.84
C ARG A 19 10.09 -34.42 -36.23
N GLN A 20 11.08 -34.39 -35.33
CA GLN A 20 12.43 -33.96 -35.69
C GLN A 20 13.46 -34.99 -35.21
N CYS A 21 13.36 -36.18 -35.79
CA CYS A 21 14.46 -37.13 -35.90
C CYS A 21 14.76 -37.27 -37.39
N LEU A 22 15.44 -36.29 -38.00
CA LEU A 22 16.04 -36.35 -39.35
C LEU A 22 16.68 -34.99 -39.67
N ALA A 23 17.82 -34.68 -39.04
CA ALA A 23 18.79 -33.72 -39.57
C ALA A 23 20.17 -33.97 -38.95
N PRO A 24 21.28 -33.77 -39.69
CA PRO A 24 22.63 -34.23 -39.32
C PRO A 24 23.25 -33.40 -38.18
N GLU A 25 24.19 -34.01 -37.46
CA GLU A 25 24.90 -33.45 -36.30
C GLU A 25 25.69 -32.17 -36.61
N GLU A 26 25.37 -31.08 -35.91
CA GLU A 26 26.34 -30.04 -35.52
C GLU A 26 26.55 -30.11 -34.00
N PRO A 27 27.79 -29.91 -33.47
CA PRO A 27 28.10 -30.17 -32.08
C PRO A 27 27.56 -29.07 -31.16
N VAL A 28 26.29 -29.18 -30.79
CA VAL A 28 25.68 -28.38 -29.73
C VAL A 28 26.36 -28.66 -28.39
N THR A 29 27.10 -27.66 -27.88
CA THR A 29 27.89 -27.76 -26.64
C THR A 29 27.02 -28.16 -25.44
N CYS A 30 27.49 -29.14 -24.66
CA CYS A 30 26.82 -29.68 -23.46
C CYS A 30 26.32 -28.61 -22.46
N LYS A 31 27.00 -27.45 -22.40
CA LYS A 31 26.63 -26.30 -21.56
C LYS A 31 25.25 -25.73 -21.88
N SER A 32 24.84 -25.67 -23.15
CA SER A 32 23.52 -25.13 -23.53
C SER A 32 22.38 -26.10 -23.20
N ARG A 33 22.62 -27.42 -23.35
CA ARG A 33 21.68 -28.47 -22.94
C ARG A 33 21.50 -28.54 -21.42
N CYS A 34 22.59 -28.36 -20.66
CA CYS A 34 22.53 -28.39 -19.21
C CYS A 34 21.77 -27.17 -18.65
N ALA A 35 21.99 -25.97 -19.22
CA ALA A 35 21.22 -24.77 -18.86
C ALA A 35 19.72 -24.93 -19.17
N GLN A 36 19.37 -25.52 -20.31
CA GLN A 36 17.98 -25.78 -20.71
C GLN A 36 17.31 -26.89 -19.86
N ALA A 37 18.06 -27.91 -19.44
CA ALA A 37 17.59 -28.97 -18.57
C ALA A 37 17.39 -28.49 -17.12
N GLN A 38 18.31 -27.67 -16.61
CA GLN A 38 18.22 -27.05 -15.28
C GLN A 38 17.00 -26.13 -15.18
N GLN A 39 16.69 -25.39 -16.24
CA GLN A 39 15.48 -24.57 -16.34
C GLN A 39 14.18 -25.41 -16.41
N LYS A 40 14.22 -26.60 -17.04
CA LYS A 40 13.08 -27.55 -17.03
C LYS A 40 12.82 -28.14 -15.65
N CYS A 41 13.86 -28.54 -14.91
CA CYS A 41 13.72 -29.08 -13.56
C CYS A 41 13.15 -28.04 -12.58
N PHE A 42 13.58 -26.78 -12.67
CA PHE A 42 13.05 -25.70 -11.83
C PHE A 42 11.63 -25.27 -12.25
N ASN A 43 11.31 -25.35 -13.55
CA ASN A 43 9.93 -25.17 -14.03
C ASN A 43 9.02 -26.37 -13.69
N LEU A 44 9.55 -27.55 -13.36
CA LEU A 44 8.75 -28.75 -13.10
C LEU A 44 8.17 -28.87 -11.69
N SER A 45 8.61 -28.05 -10.72
CA SER A 45 8.07 -28.09 -9.36
C SER A 45 6.97 -27.04 -9.15
N LEU A 46 7.27 -25.75 -9.36
CA LEU A 46 6.31 -24.67 -9.11
C LEU A 46 5.15 -24.62 -10.12
N THR A 47 5.45 -24.66 -11.42
CA THR A 47 4.39 -24.55 -12.44
C THR A 47 3.49 -25.79 -12.48
N TYR A 48 4.03 -26.96 -12.10
CA TYR A 48 3.26 -28.20 -11.96
C TYR A 48 2.29 -28.11 -10.78
N ILE A 49 2.73 -27.64 -9.62
CA ILE A 49 1.86 -27.42 -8.46
C ILE A 49 0.79 -26.37 -8.77
N VAL A 50 1.14 -25.26 -9.42
CA VAL A 50 0.15 -24.22 -9.78
C VAL A 50 -0.91 -24.78 -10.74
N LYS A 51 -0.50 -25.51 -11.78
CA LYS A 51 -1.46 -26.07 -12.75
C LYS A 51 -2.30 -27.20 -12.16
N LYS A 52 -1.71 -28.06 -11.32
CA LYS A 52 -2.36 -29.29 -10.85
C LYS A 52 -3.13 -29.11 -9.55
N LEU A 53 -2.64 -28.29 -8.62
CA LEU A 53 -3.26 -28.06 -7.32
C LEU A 53 -4.08 -26.75 -7.31
N TYR A 54 -3.50 -25.63 -7.72
CA TYR A 54 -4.16 -24.31 -7.63
C TYR A 54 -5.23 -24.10 -8.72
N GLY A 55 -4.91 -24.41 -9.98
CA GLY A 55 -5.81 -24.22 -11.12
C GLY A 55 -7.23 -24.79 -10.90
N PRO A 56 -7.38 -26.09 -10.58
CA PRO A 56 -8.70 -26.68 -10.37
C PRO A 56 -9.36 -26.23 -9.06
N CYS A 57 -8.60 -25.87 -8.03
CA CYS A 57 -9.14 -25.37 -6.76
C CYS A 57 -9.77 -23.97 -6.94
N LEU A 58 -9.08 -23.05 -7.63
CA LEU A 58 -9.54 -21.68 -7.82
C LEU A 58 -10.73 -21.56 -8.80
N GLN A 59 -10.86 -22.50 -9.74
CA GLN A 59 -11.99 -22.55 -10.68
C GLN A 59 -13.31 -23.00 -10.04
N LYS A 60 -13.28 -23.58 -8.83
CA LYS A 60 -14.51 -23.92 -8.11
C LYS A 60 -15.20 -22.63 -7.68
N LYS A 61 -16.45 -22.45 -8.11
CA LYS A 61 -17.33 -21.35 -7.67
C LYS A 61 -17.31 -21.10 -6.15
N PRO A 62 -17.40 -22.12 -5.26
CA PRO A 62 -17.39 -21.88 -3.81
C PRO A 62 -16.06 -21.26 -3.33
N VAL A 63 -14.93 -21.71 -3.86
CA VAL A 63 -13.60 -21.19 -3.48
C VAL A 63 -13.47 -19.73 -3.91
N LYS A 64 -13.90 -19.39 -5.13
CA LYS A 64 -13.89 -18.00 -5.62
C LYS A 64 -14.73 -17.05 -4.76
N VAL A 65 -15.93 -17.48 -4.37
CA VAL A 65 -16.81 -16.67 -3.51
C VAL A 65 -16.21 -16.52 -2.11
N PHE A 66 -15.68 -17.59 -1.54
CA PHE A 66 -15.03 -17.55 -0.23
C PHE A 66 -13.83 -16.58 -0.20
N THR A 67 -12.96 -16.63 -1.22
CA THR A 67 -11.82 -15.70 -1.32
C THR A 67 -12.28 -14.24 -1.39
N ILE A 68 -13.32 -13.93 -2.16
CA ILE A 68 -13.86 -12.56 -2.24
C ILE A 68 -14.44 -12.12 -0.89
N LEU A 69 -15.18 -12.98 -0.19
CA LEU A 69 -15.75 -12.66 1.12
C LEU A 69 -14.67 -12.38 2.17
N VAL A 70 -13.64 -13.23 2.25
CA VAL A 70 -12.50 -13.03 3.17
C VAL A 70 -11.80 -11.71 2.86
N TYR A 71 -11.60 -11.40 1.57
CA TYR A 71 -10.96 -10.15 1.17
C TYR A 71 -11.78 -8.92 1.55
N VAL A 72 -13.09 -8.93 1.28
CA VAL A 72 -14.00 -7.84 1.66
C VAL A 72 -14.03 -7.65 3.17
N PHE A 73 -14.05 -8.73 3.95
CA PHE A 73 -13.99 -8.66 5.41
C PHE A 73 -12.69 -7.99 5.90
N ILE A 74 -11.54 -8.44 5.40
CA ILE A 74 -10.24 -7.84 5.75
C ILE A 74 -10.18 -6.37 5.32
N SER A 75 -10.74 -6.00 4.17
CA SER A 75 -10.81 -4.60 3.72
C SER A 75 -11.66 -3.73 4.64
N ILE A 76 -12.82 -4.21 5.11
CA ILE A 76 -13.68 -3.46 6.05
C ILE A 76 -12.95 -3.23 7.38
N VAL A 77 -12.28 -4.25 7.91
CA VAL A 77 -11.50 -4.10 9.15
C VAL A 77 -10.30 -3.18 8.94
N GLY A 78 -9.62 -3.24 7.78
CA GLY A 78 -8.55 -2.32 7.42
C GLY A 78 -9.01 -0.86 7.30
N LEU A 79 -10.18 -0.61 6.71
CA LEU A 79 -10.83 0.70 6.67
C LEU A 79 -11.15 1.22 8.07
N TYR A 80 -11.67 0.35 8.93
CA TYR A 80 -11.95 0.70 10.32
C TYR A 80 -10.66 1.06 11.09
N GLY A 81 -9.58 0.30 10.87
CA GLY A 81 -8.25 0.59 11.42
C GLY A 81 -7.70 1.94 10.96
N ALA A 82 -7.85 2.26 9.67
CA ALA A 82 -7.45 3.56 9.11
C ALA A 82 -8.18 4.75 9.78
N MET A 83 -9.45 4.57 10.18
CA MET A 83 -10.22 5.61 10.84
C MET A 83 -9.82 5.84 12.31
N GLN A 84 -9.28 4.81 12.97
CA GLN A 84 -8.85 4.85 14.38
C GLN A 84 -7.38 5.23 14.60
N VAL A 85 -6.63 5.53 13.53
CA VAL A 85 -5.25 6.02 13.65
C VAL A 85 -5.22 7.30 14.48
N LYS A 86 -4.45 7.25 15.57
CA LYS A 86 -4.14 8.42 16.40
C LYS A 86 -3.08 9.25 15.69
N ASP A 87 -3.38 10.52 15.47
CA ASP A 87 -2.45 11.46 14.88
C ASP A 87 -1.46 11.94 15.97
N GLY A 88 -0.17 11.69 15.80
CA GLY A 88 0.86 12.27 16.65
C GLY A 88 2.07 11.38 16.91
N LEU A 89 3.27 11.94 16.73
CA LEU A 89 4.49 11.35 17.29
C LEU A 89 4.63 11.83 18.74
N ASP A 90 4.55 10.91 19.70
CA ASP A 90 4.83 11.27 21.09
C ASP A 90 6.32 11.51 21.26
N LEU A 91 6.70 12.48 22.10
CA LEU A 91 8.10 12.83 22.36
C LEU A 91 8.86 11.65 22.99
N THR A 92 8.15 10.66 23.54
CA THR A 92 8.74 9.43 24.08
C THR A 92 9.31 8.51 23.00
N ASP A 93 8.92 8.67 21.72
CA ASP A 93 9.34 7.77 20.63
C ASP A 93 10.73 8.14 20.04
N ILE A 94 11.24 9.34 20.34
CA ILE A 94 12.60 9.76 19.90
C ILE A 94 13.70 9.33 20.89
N VAL A 95 13.32 8.96 22.11
CA VAL A 95 14.25 8.62 23.19
C VAL A 95 14.38 7.09 23.27
N PRO A 96 15.61 6.55 23.36
CA PRO A 96 15.78 5.10 23.50
C PRO A 96 15.07 4.58 24.76
N HIS A 97 14.37 3.46 24.61
CA HIS A 97 13.68 2.82 25.73
C HIS A 97 14.65 2.35 26.81
N GLY A 98 14.25 2.49 28.08
CA GLY A 98 15.02 2.04 29.24
C GLY A 98 15.93 3.09 29.87
N THR A 99 15.86 4.35 29.44
CA THR A 99 16.60 5.46 30.08
C THR A 99 15.74 6.23 31.10
N ALA A 100 16.39 6.97 31.99
CA ALA A 100 15.71 7.81 32.98
C ALA A 100 14.87 8.90 32.30
N GLU A 101 15.33 9.41 31.15
CA GLU A 101 14.66 10.42 30.34
C GLU A 101 13.35 9.89 29.76
N TYR A 102 13.33 8.65 29.26
CA TYR A 102 12.10 8.01 28.77
C TYR A 102 11.03 7.96 29.87
N SER A 103 11.37 7.45 31.05
CA SER A 103 10.43 7.35 32.18
C SER A 103 9.94 8.70 32.70
N PHE A 104 10.81 9.72 32.67
CA PHE A 104 10.43 11.09 33.02
C PHE A 104 9.46 11.70 32.00
N LEU A 105 9.73 11.54 30.70
CA LEU A 105 8.87 12.05 29.63
C LEU A 105 7.52 11.32 29.58
N GLU A 106 7.50 10.02 29.82
CA GLU A 106 6.28 9.22 29.93
C GLU A 106 5.43 9.66 31.12
N ALA A 107 6.03 9.81 32.32
CA ALA A 107 5.32 10.29 33.49
C ALA A 107 4.82 11.73 33.31
N LYS A 108 5.63 12.59 32.68
CA LYS A 108 5.23 13.96 32.33
C LYS A 108 4.01 13.98 31.40
N SER A 109 4.02 13.17 30.33
CA SER A 109 2.88 13.05 29.41
C SER A 109 1.65 12.47 30.12
N LYS A 110 1.83 11.46 30.98
CA LYS A 110 0.72 10.77 31.67
C LYS A 110 0.04 11.59 32.75
N TYR A 111 0.80 12.32 33.58
CA TYR A 111 0.25 13.05 34.73
C TYR A 111 0.08 14.56 34.48
N PHE A 112 0.92 15.15 33.62
CA PHE A 112 0.86 16.57 33.26
C PHE A 112 0.40 16.81 31.82
N GLY A 113 -0.05 15.78 31.09
CA GLY A 113 -0.65 15.86 29.75
C GLY A 113 -2.01 16.55 29.70
N PHE A 114 -2.23 17.53 30.56
CA PHE A 114 -3.37 18.43 30.51
C PHE A 114 -3.11 19.48 29.44
N TYR A 115 -3.44 19.16 28.19
CA TYR A 115 -3.98 20.15 27.26
C TYR A 115 -4.50 19.45 26.00
N ASN A 116 -5.73 19.78 25.58
CA ASN A 116 -6.12 19.63 24.18
C ASN A 116 -5.34 20.68 23.40
N PHE A 117 -4.08 20.38 23.14
CA PHE A 117 -3.15 21.32 22.55
C PHE A 117 -3.71 21.89 21.24
N PHE A 118 -4.32 21.02 20.44
CA PHE A 118 -5.10 21.33 19.25
C PHE A 118 -6.29 22.27 19.44
N ALA A 119 -7.06 22.10 20.53
CA ALA A 119 -8.23 22.94 20.77
C ALA A 119 -7.79 24.35 21.15
N VAL A 120 -6.71 24.46 21.92
CA VAL A 120 -6.21 25.75 22.36
C VAL A 120 -5.48 26.50 21.25
N THR A 121 -4.70 25.82 20.39
CA THR A 121 -4.14 26.49 19.21
C THR A 121 -5.20 26.99 18.26
N LYS A 122 -6.21 26.18 17.95
CA LYS A 122 -7.35 26.61 17.11
C LYS A 122 -8.05 27.82 17.71
N HIS A 123 -8.31 27.80 19.00
CA HIS A 123 -9.01 28.89 19.67
C HIS A 123 -8.18 30.18 19.66
N ILE A 124 -6.91 30.11 20.06
CA ILE A 124 -6.04 31.30 20.07
C ILE A 124 -5.87 31.85 18.65
N ARG A 125 -5.72 30.98 17.64
CA ARG A 125 -5.63 31.41 16.23
C ARG A 125 -6.88 32.15 15.77
N SER A 126 -8.07 31.64 16.11
CA SER A 126 -9.33 32.34 15.76
C SER A 126 -9.43 33.74 16.37
N ILE A 127 -8.88 33.94 17.58
CA ILE A 127 -8.82 35.25 18.22
C ILE A 127 -7.80 36.13 17.49
N CYS A 128 -6.62 35.61 17.20
CA CYS A 128 -5.58 36.34 16.47
C CYS A 128 -6.08 36.86 15.12
N ASP A 129 -6.76 36.00 14.36
CA ASP A 129 -7.35 36.33 13.06
C ASP A 129 -8.42 37.44 13.20
N GLU A 130 -9.25 37.42 14.26
CA GLU A 130 -10.25 38.46 14.54
C GLU A 130 -9.62 39.83 14.84
N PHE A 131 -8.49 39.86 15.56
CA PHE A 131 -7.77 41.10 15.86
C PHE A 131 -6.92 41.58 14.69
N GLU A 132 -6.45 40.67 13.84
CA GLU A 132 -5.75 40.99 12.59
C GLU A 132 -6.70 41.65 11.59
N GLU A 133 -7.95 41.18 11.49
CA GLU A 133 -9.00 41.83 10.69
C GLU A 133 -9.32 43.25 11.19
N LYS A 134 -9.21 43.49 12.50
CA LYS A 134 -9.34 44.83 13.11
C LYS A 134 -8.10 45.71 12.92
N GLY A 135 -7.11 45.26 12.14
CA GLY A 135 -5.92 46.02 11.77
C GLY A 135 -4.75 45.89 12.74
N LEU A 136 -4.81 44.96 13.70
CA LEU A 136 -3.70 44.69 14.64
C LEU A 136 -2.96 43.41 14.22
N PRO A 137 -1.83 43.49 13.51
CA PRO A 137 -1.08 42.31 13.10
C PRO A 137 -0.54 41.59 14.34
N ASN A 138 -1.03 40.38 14.59
CA ASN A 138 -0.65 39.58 15.74
C ASN A 138 -0.61 38.10 15.34
N TYR A 139 0.36 37.35 15.88
CA TYR A 139 0.49 35.92 15.63
C TYR A 139 0.80 35.20 16.95
N PRO A 140 0.24 34.01 17.18
CA PRO A 140 0.53 33.26 18.39
C PRO A 140 1.95 32.66 18.33
N HIS A 141 2.68 32.72 19.44
CA HIS A 141 4.04 32.19 19.55
C HIS A 141 4.21 31.27 20.76
N GLY A 142 5.02 30.22 20.60
CA GLY A 142 5.42 29.29 21.65
C GLY A 142 5.64 27.87 21.14
N VAL A 143 6.36 27.05 21.91
CA VAL A 143 6.57 25.60 21.68
C VAL A 143 5.27 24.87 21.29
N PRO A 144 4.17 25.05 22.03
CA PRO A 144 2.82 24.76 21.57
C PRO A 144 2.56 24.94 20.05
N PHE A 145 2.64 26.18 19.58
CA PHE A 145 2.29 26.55 18.21
C PHE A 145 3.34 26.09 17.20
N THR A 146 4.63 26.10 17.52
CA THR A 146 5.65 25.70 16.54
C THR A 146 5.60 24.20 16.20
N TYR A 147 5.25 23.34 17.15
CA TYR A 147 5.27 21.88 16.96
C TYR A 147 3.93 21.31 16.51
N TRP A 148 2.82 21.82 17.03
CA TRP A 148 1.52 21.18 16.80
C TRP A 148 0.70 21.78 15.65
N GLU A 149 1.08 22.95 15.14
CA GLU A 149 0.42 23.55 13.96
C GLU A 149 0.49 22.59 12.75
N GLN A 150 1.56 21.80 12.65
CA GLN A 150 1.77 20.81 11.59
C GLN A 150 0.71 19.71 11.60
N TYR A 151 0.16 19.36 12.77
CA TYR A 151 -0.85 18.32 12.91
C TYR A 151 -2.28 18.83 12.67
N LEU A 152 -2.50 20.15 12.63
CA LEU A 152 -3.83 20.75 12.54
C LEU A 152 -4.57 20.38 11.25
N HIS A 153 -3.82 20.29 10.16
CA HIS A 153 -4.33 20.03 8.80
C HIS A 153 -3.85 18.69 8.23
N LEU A 154 -3.07 17.91 8.99
CA LEU A 154 -2.43 16.69 8.54
C LEU A 154 -3.44 15.69 7.95
N ARG A 155 -4.52 15.41 8.67
CA ARG A 155 -5.56 14.46 8.22
C ARG A 155 -6.20 14.90 6.90
N THR A 156 -6.47 16.20 6.74
CA THR A 156 -7.05 16.74 5.50
C THR A 156 -6.07 16.60 4.34
N TYR A 157 -4.81 17.00 4.52
CA TYR A 157 -3.77 16.86 3.49
C TYR A 157 -3.47 15.41 3.14
N LEU A 158 -3.46 14.51 4.12
CA LEU A 158 -3.28 13.07 3.91
C LEU A 158 -4.44 12.48 3.10
N SER A 159 -5.68 12.83 3.45
CA SER A 159 -6.85 12.37 2.68
C SER A 159 -6.80 12.88 1.24
N LEU A 160 -6.40 14.14 1.05
CA LEU A 160 -6.26 14.76 -0.26
C LEU A 160 -5.15 14.09 -1.08
N SER A 161 -3.99 13.78 -0.49
CA SER A 161 -2.88 13.15 -1.20
C SER A 161 -3.21 11.74 -1.65
N VAL A 162 -3.86 10.93 -0.81
CA VAL A 162 -4.34 9.59 -1.17
C VAL A 162 -5.33 9.65 -2.33
N VAL A 163 -6.31 10.57 -2.27
CA VAL A 163 -7.27 10.78 -3.36
C VAL A 163 -6.56 11.19 -4.66
N CYS A 164 -5.61 12.13 -4.58
CA CYS A 164 -4.82 12.56 -5.74
C CYS A 164 -4.05 11.38 -6.37
N ILE A 165 -3.37 10.55 -5.58
CA ILE A 165 -2.63 9.38 -6.07
C ILE A 165 -3.59 8.38 -6.74
N LEU A 166 -4.76 8.14 -6.16
CA LEU A 166 -5.77 7.25 -6.75
C LEU A 166 -6.30 7.76 -8.09
N VAL A 167 -6.51 9.07 -8.21
CA VAL A 167 -6.93 9.69 -9.47
C VAL A 167 -5.82 9.58 -10.52
N VAL A 168 -4.58 9.92 -10.17
CA VAL A 168 -3.43 9.86 -11.09
C VAL A 168 -3.19 8.42 -11.58
N THR A 169 -3.22 7.44 -10.68
CA THR A 169 -3.05 6.03 -11.03
C THR A 169 -4.20 5.51 -11.91
N PHE A 170 -5.45 5.90 -11.63
CA PHE A 170 -6.59 5.57 -12.48
C PHE A 170 -6.43 6.13 -13.90
N LEU A 171 -6.02 7.40 -14.03
CA LEU A 171 -5.78 8.04 -15.33
C LEU A 171 -4.64 7.36 -16.09
N ALA A 172 -3.54 7.01 -15.40
CA ALA A 172 -2.43 6.26 -16.00
C ALA A 172 -2.90 4.91 -16.56
N ILE A 173 -3.65 4.12 -15.77
CA ILE A 173 -4.19 2.84 -16.23
C ILE A 173 -5.21 3.05 -17.37
N ALA A 174 -6.00 4.13 -17.33
CA ALA A 174 -6.96 4.43 -18.36
C ALA A 174 -6.33 4.75 -19.72
N ILE A 175 -5.15 5.36 -19.72
CA ILE A 175 -4.37 5.64 -20.93
C ILE A 175 -3.69 4.35 -21.43
N ILE A 176 -3.15 3.53 -20.54
CA ILE A 176 -2.39 2.32 -20.91
C ILE A 176 -3.32 1.17 -21.35
N LEU A 177 -4.45 0.95 -20.66
CA LEU A 177 -5.39 -0.14 -20.94
C LEU A 177 -6.60 0.34 -21.75
N ILE A 178 -6.66 -0.08 -23.02
CA ILE A 178 -7.79 0.19 -23.94
C ILE A 178 -9.05 -0.60 -23.53
N ASN A 179 -8.91 -1.77 -22.92
CA ASN A 179 -10.05 -2.61 -22.52
C ASN A 179 -10.67 -2.09 -21.19
N PRO A 180 -11.94 -1.62 -21.20
CA PRO A 180 -12.56 -1.03 -20.02
C PRO A 180 -12.79 -2.03 -18.89
N TRP A 181 -12.99 -3.31 -19.21
CA TRP A 181 -13.25 -4.36 -18.22
C TRP A 181 -11.98 -4.71 -17.44
N MET A 182 -10.87 -4.86 -18.16
CA MET A 182 -9.55 -5.09 -17.57
C MET A 182 -9.08 -3.86 -16.78
N ARG A 183 -9.31 -2.65 -17.30
CA ARG A 183 -9.02 -1.40 -16.62
C ARG A 183 -9.69 -1.33 -15.25
N TYR A 184 -11.02 -1.56 -15.23
CA TYR A 184 -11.78 -1.55 -13.97
C TYR A 184 -11.23 -2.57 -12.96
N LEU A 185 -10.96 -3.81 -13.40
CA LEU A 185 -10.44 -4.85 -12.53
C LEU A 185 -9.07 -4.51 -11.94
N CYS A 186 -8.16 -3.97 -12.76
CA CYS A 186 -6.82 -3.55 -12.30
C CYS A 186 -6.88 -2.39 -11.32
N THR A 187 -7.72 -1.37 -11.56
CA THR A 187 -7.87 -0.24 -10.65
C THR A 187 -8.47 -0.68 -9.31
N VAL A 188 -9.49 -1.54 -9.32
CA VAL A 188 -10.09 -2.06 -8.08
C VAL A 188 -9.06 -2.85 -7.28
N LEU A 189 -8.24 -3.69 -7.92
CA LEU A 189 -7.18 -4.44 -7.25
C LEU A 189 -6.13 -3.52 -6.62
N LEU A 190 -5.70 -2.48 -7.32
CA LEU A 190 -4.73 -1.50 -6.80
C LEU A 190 -5.27 -0.70 -5.62
N PHE A 191 -6.53 -0.27 -5.68
CA PHE A 191 -7.18 0.40 -4.55
C PHE A 191 -7.31 -0.52 -3.34
N LEU A 192 -7.56 -1.81 -3.56
CA LEU A 192 -7.81 -2.74 -2.46
C LEU A 192 -6.52 -3.32 -1.82
N LEU A 193 -5.37 -3.21 -2.49
CA LEU A 193 -4.07 -3.72 -2.02
C LEU A 193 -3.55 -3.10 -0.70
N PRO A 194 -3.72 -1.78 -0.43
CA PRO A 194 -3.28 -1.16 0.82
C PRO A 194 -4.05 -1.64 2.06
N PHE A 195 -5.33 -2.02 1.94
CA PHE A 195 -6.17 -2.29 3.12
C PHE A 195 -5.74 -3.52 3.95
N PRO A 196 -5.38 -4.67 3.36
CA PRO A 196 -4.81 -5.79 4.11
C PRO A 196 -3.50 -5.44 4.81
N LEU A 197 -2.66 -4.61 4.19
CA LEU A 197 -1.43 -4.11 4.80
C LEU A 197 -1.75 -3.27 6.04
N ILE A 198 -2.65 -2.29 5.90
CA ILE A 198 -3.12 -1.46 7.01
C ILE A 198 -3.70 -2.32 8.14
N HIS A 199 -4.46 -3.36 7.81
CA HIS A 199 -4.99 -4.30 8.80
C HIS A 199 -3.88 -5.02 9.58
N THR A 200 -2.87 -5.55 8.89
CA THR A 200 -1.74 -6.20 9.56
C THR A 200 -0.93 -5.23 10.42
N TYR A 201 -0.68 -4.00 9.95
CA TYR A 201 0.04 -2.99 10.72
C TYR A 201 -0.76 -2.55 11.95
N SER A 202 -2.07 -2.34 11.80
CA SER A 202 -2.96 -2.02 12.91
C SER A 202 -3.02 -3.13 13.97
N PHE A 203 -2.75 -4.38 13.59
CA PHE A 203 -2.68 -5.51 14.52
C PHE A 203 -1.30 -5.66 15.16
N LEU A 204 -0.21 -5.38 14.43
CA LEU A 204 1.16 -5.56 14.92
C LEU A 204 1.61 -4.44 15.87
N THR A 205 1.15 -3.19 15.67
CA THR A 205 1.62 -2.05 16.46
C THR A 205 0.45 -1.19 16.96
N PRO A 206 0.15 -1.18 18.28
CA PRO A 206 -0.85 -0.29 18.86
C PRO A 206 -0.33 1.15 19.08
N THR A 207 0.88 1.48 18.60
CA THR A 207 1.56 2.76 18.84
C THR A 207 1.24 3.81 17.76
N PRO A 208 1.25 5.12 18.09
CA PRO A 208 0.73 6.20 17.24
C PRO A 208 1.67 6.68 16.11
N SER A 209 2.87 6.12 15.97
CA SER A 209 3.86 6.51 14.94
C SER A 209 3.54 5.89 13.56
N PHE A 210 2.33 6.14 13.07
CA PHE A 210 1.67 5.33 12.03
C PHE A 210 1.97 5.74 10.58
N LEU A 211 2.49 6.94 10.30
CA LEU A 211 2.50 7.47 8.93
C LEU A 211 3.80 7.28 8.16
N PHE A 212 4.95 7.28 8.84
CA PHE A 212 6.26 7.27 8.20
C PHE A 212 6.58 5.95 7.44
N PRO A 213 6.38 4.76 8.03
CA PRO A 213 6.68 3.50 7.34
C PRO A 213 5.63 3.13 6.27
N PHE A 214 4.39 3.63 6.41
CA PHE A 214 3.33 3.42 5.39
C PHE A 214 3.61 4.22 4.11
N LEU A 215 4.09 5.45 4.23
CA LEU A 215 4.48 6.26 3.06
C LEU A 215 5.73 5.69 2.37
N GLU A 216 6.69 5.19 3.13
CA GLU A 216 7.90 4.53 2.61
C GLU A 216 7.61 3.21 1.91
N SER A 217 6.52 2.52 2.28
CA SER A 217 6.10 1.27 1.63
C SER A 217 5.30 1.50 0.34
N LEU A 218 4.85 2.73 0.08
CA LEU A 218 4.00 3.09 -1.06
C LEU A 218 4.76 3.88 -2.15
N LEU A 219 6.04 4.19 -1.91
CA LEU A 219 6.97 4.95 -2.77
C LEU A 219 8.14 4.04 -3.20
#